data_AF-A0A1I7UYN9-F1
#
_entry.id   AF-A0A1I7UYN9-F1
#
_cell.length_a   1.000
_cell.length_b   1.000
_cell.length_c   1.000
_cell.angle_alpha   90.00
_cell.angle_beta   90.00
_cell.angle_gamma   90.00
#
_symmetry.space_group_name_H-M   'P 1'
#
loop_
_entity.id
_entity.type
_entity.pdbx_description
1 polymer ?
#
loop_
_entity_poly.entity_id
_entity_poly.type
_entity_poly.pdbx_seq_one_letter_code
_entity_poly.pdbx_strand_id
1 'polypeptide(L)'
;MSQTSSTFDKAILRGFLFCLKHQGLSPIEAHSALLQFTKTEIFTVEEITELFNRNYRPKKTLFLIENGILNENAPEKFLTSVAEAGLQDIDTLRLLEIFRTVSTDPYSLETVETYLRAELDQKKLIIGKNFISGFLICLHRQNYKIEDSYEKLKATTGIEIEIGEVKKIYAEIAKGDYYDGM
;
A
#
# COMPACT_ATOMS: atom_id res chain seq x y z
N MET A 1 -0.93 -21.20 -11.21
CA MET A 1 0.40 -20.95 -10.64
C MET A 1 0.18 -20.50 -9.21
N SER A 2 0.68 -21.25 -8.22
CA SER A 2 0.58 -20.87 -6.81
C SER A 2 1.41 -19.61 -6.58
N GLN A 3 0.79 -18.54 -6.09
CA GLN A 3 1.51 -17.32 -5.71
C GLN A 3 2.40 -17.65 -4.52
N THR A 4 3.71 -17.51 -4.69
CA THR A 4 4.68 -17.67 -3.62
C THR A 4 4.81 -16.35 -2.86
N SER A 5 5.14 -16.40 -1.57
CA SER A 5 5.31 -15.18 -0.75
C SER A 5 6.44 -14.27 -1.25
N SER A 6 7.40 -14.82 -1.99
CA SER A 6 8.45 -14.11 -2.72
C SER A 6 7.97 -13.43 -4.01
N THR A 7 6.78 -13.77 -4.52
CA THR A 7 6.17 -13.15 -5.72
C THR A 7 5.20 -12.02 -5.38
N PHE A 8 5.09 -11.63 -4.10
CA PHE A 8 4.24 -10.51 -3.74
C PHE A 8 4.69 -9.21 -4.37
N ASP A 9 3.70 -8.43 -4.75
CA ASP A 9 3.88 -7.02 -5.07
C ASP A 9 4.61 -6.33 -3.91
N LYS A 10 5.65 -5.54 -4.23
CA LYS A 10 6.39 -4.73 -3.26
C LYS A 10 5.47 -3.83 -2.43
N ALA A 11 4.32 -3.42 -2.95
CA ALA A 11 3.29 -2.69 -2.20
C ALA A 11 2.72 -3.50 -1.02
N ILE A 12 2.50 -4.81 -1.19
CA ILE A 12 2.06 -5.71 -0.11
C ILE A 12 3.16 -5.81 0.94
N LEU A 13 4.39 -6.09 0.54
CA LEU A 13 5.49 -6.24 1.47
C LEU A 13 5.82 -4.94 2.24
N ARG A 14 5.60 -3.77 1.63
CA ARG A 14 5.67 -2.46 2.33
C ARG A 14 4.62 -2.35 3.44
N GLY A 15 3.41 -2.86 3.24
CA GLY A 15 2.38 -2.94 4.28
C GLY A 15 2.78 -3.82 5.45
N PHE A 16 3.39 -4.98 5.14
CA PHE A 16 3.94 -5.89 6.13
C PHE A 16 5.04 -5.22 6.96
N LEU A 17 6.00 -4.57 6.31
CA LEU A 17 7.08 -3.84 6.98
C LEU A 17 6.56 -2.68 7.84
N PHE A 18 5.50 -2.00 7.40
CA PHE A 18 4.88 -0.92 8.18
C PHE A 18 4.22 -1.42 9.47
N CYS A 19 3.57 -2.59 9.40
CA CYS A 19 3.07 -3.30 10.58
C CYS A 19 4.19 -3.55 11.59
N LEU A 20 5.32 -4.11 11.15
CA LEU A 20 6.47 -4.39 12.02
C LEU A 20 7.08 -3.10 12.62
N LYS A 21 7.23 -2.05 11.81
CA LYS A 21 7.68 -0.73 12.29
C LYS A 21 6.83 -0.22 13.44
N HIS A 22 5.51 -0.30 13.31
CA HIS A 22 4.57 0.21 14.33
C HIS A 22 4.48 -0.68 15.57
N GLN A 23 4.94 -1.93 15.47
CA GLN A 23 5.17 -2.81 16.60
C GLN A 23 6.48 -2.49 17.34
N GLY A 24 7.27 -1.52 16.85
CA GLY A 24 8.50 -1.07 17.47
C GLY A 24 9.74 -1.87 17.06
N LEU A 25 9.65 -2.73 16.04
CA LEU A 25 10.81 -3.45 15.54
C LEU A 25 11.78 -2.49 14.85
N SER A 26 13.07 -2.77 14.99
CA SER A 26 14.13 -2.11 14.22
C SER A 26 14.14 -2.57 12.75
N PRO A 27 14.76 -1.81 11.83
CA PRO A 27 14.91 -2.23 10.43
C PRO A 27 15.57 -3.62 10.27
N ILE A 28 16.53 -3.98 11.13
CA ILE A 28 17.23 -5.27 11.08
C ILE A 28 16.31 -6.42 11.50
N GLU A 29 15.53 -6.22 12.56
CA GLU A 29 14.54 -7.21 13.00
C GLU A 29 13.43 -7.37 11.96
N ALA A 30 12.98 -6.27 11.36
CA ALA A 30 11.99 -6.27 10.31
C ALA A 30 12.48 -6.96 9.02
N HIS A 31 13.75 -6.74 8.64
CA HIS A 31 14.41 -7.46 7.56
C HIS A 31 14.44 -8.96 7.82
N SER A 32 14.88 -9.37 9.01
CA SER A 32 14.95 -10.77 9.41
C SER A 32 13.57 -11.44 9.39
N ALA A 33 12.54 -10.76 9.91
CA ALA A 33 11.17 -11.25 9.91
C ALA A 33 10.59 -11.36 8.50
N LEU A 34 10.86 -10.38 7.63
CA LEU A 34 10.43 -10.40 6.24
C LEU A 34 11.13 -11.52 5.47
N LEU A 35 12.44 -11.67 5.61
CA LEU A 35 13.22 -12.74 4.98
C LEU A 35 12.74 -14.12 5.42
N GLN A 36 12.42 -14.29 6.71
CA GLN A 36 11.85 -15.54 7.22
C GLN A 36 10.46 -15.83 6.62
N PHE A 37 9.72 -14.78 6.27
CA PHE A 37 8.42 -14.89 5.62
C PHE A 37 8.55 -15.22 4.13
N THR A 38 9.28 -14.42 3.36
CA THR A 38 9.40 -14.53 1.90
C THR A 38 10.38 -15.60 1.44
N LYS A 39 11.23 -16.12 2.35
CA LYS A 39 12.35 -17.05 2.07
C LYS A 39 13.37 -16.53 1.05
N THR A 40 13.27 -15.27 0.66
CA THR A 40 14.12 -14.61 -0.33
C THR A 40 14.24 -13.15 0.06
N GLU A 41 15.43 -12.59 -0.09
CA GLU A 41 15.64 -11.17 0.18
C GLU A 41 14.98 -10.33 -0.91
N ILE A 42 13.90 -9.63 -0.54
CA ILE A 42 13.16 -8.73 -1.46
C ILE A 42 13.55 -7.26 -1.24
N PHE A 43 13.96 -6.93 -0.01
CA PHE A 43 14.47 -5.61 0.35
C PHE A 43 15.74 -5.78 1.17
N THR A 44 16.73 -4.90 0.94
CA THR A 44 17.90 -4.82 1.81
C THR A 44 17.57 -4.10 3.12
N VAL A 45 18.46 -4.19 4.12
CA VAL A 45 18.32 -3.46 5.39
C VAL A 45 18.29 -1.95 5.15
N GLU A 46 19.07 -1.44 4.20
CA GLU A 46 19.12 -0.03 3.83
C GLU A 46 17.79 0.44 3.23
N GLU A 47 17.23 -0.34 2.29
CA GLU A 47 15.91 -0.04 1.71
C GLU A 47 14.81 -0.03 2.79
N ILE A 48 14.84 -0.98 3.74
CA ILE A 48 13.90 -1.02 4.86
C ILE A 48 14.11 0.19 5.78
N THR A 49 15.36 0.57 6.05
CA THR A 49 15.68 1.75 6.86
C THR A 49 15.13 3.01 6.21
N GLU A 50 15.27 3.16 4.90
CA GLU A 50 14.69 4.28 4.17
C GLU A 50 13.15 4.28 4.27
N LEU A 51 12.50 3.12 4.05
CA LEU A 51 11.05 2.97 4.21
C LEU A 51 10.60 3.33 5.64
N PHE A 52 11.39 2.97 6.65
CA PHE A 52 11.08 3.28 8.05
C PHE A 52 11.20 4.78 8.33
N ASN A 53 12.07 5.50 7.63
CA ASN A 53 12.18 6.95 7.75
C ASN A 53 11.12 7.72 6.95
N ARG A 54 10.39 7.06 6.05
CA ARG A 54 9.29 7.69 5.30
C ARG A 54 8.06 7.91 6.17
N ASN A 55 7.37 9.01 5.87
CA ASN A 55 6.08 9.33 6.48
C ASN A 55 4.96 8.74 5.62
N TYR A 56 4.06 8.01 6.27
CA TYR A 56 2.89 7.44 5.62
C TYR A 56 1.69 8.35 5.86
N ARG A 57 0.91 8.62 4.81
CA ARG A 57 -0.37 9.32 4.97
C ARG A 57 -1.51 8.38 4.59
N PRO A 58 -2.47 8.14 5.49
CA PRO A 58 -3.68 7.44 5.11
C PRO A 58 -4.45 8.23 4.08
N LYS A 59 -5.00 7.52 3.09
CA LYS A 59 -6.17 8.02 2.36
C LYS A 59 -7.36 7.93 3.31
N LYS A 60 -7.84 9.08 3.81
CA LYS A 60 -9.14 9.16 4.51
C LYS A 60 -10.29 8.69 3.62
N THR A 61 -10.11 8.80 2.31
CA THR A 61 -11.07 8.46 1.26
C THR A 61 -10.52 7.28 0.46
N LEU A 62 -10.46 6.10 1.10
CA LEU A 62 -10.12 4.84 0.44
C LEU A 62 -11.37 4.21 -0.19
N PHE A 63 -12.14 5.02 -0.91
CA PHE A 63 -13.26 4.55 -1.72
C PHE A 63 -13.26 5.30 -3.05
N LEU A 64 -13.79 4.60 -4.07
CA LEU A 64 -13.83 4.88 -5.51
C LEU A 64 -12.61 4.23 -6.20
N ILE A 65 -12.75 3.18 -7.04
CA ILE A 65 -13.69 3.02 -8.16
C ILE A 65 -13.96 1.52 -8.51
N GLU A 66 -15.11 1.27 -9.17
CA GLU A 66 -15.64 0.08 -9.88
C GLU A 66 -14.88 -1.26 -9.81
N ASN A 67 -15.60 -2.30 -9.39
CA ASN A 67 -15.19 -3.71 -9.34
C ASN A 67 -14.11 -4.10 -8.32
N GLY A 68 -13.74 -3.21 -7.39
CA GLY A 68 -12.91 -3.58 -6.23
C GLY A 68 -11.42 -3.79 -6.53
N ILE A 69 -10.96 -3.28 -7.68
CA ILE A 69 -9.54 -3.26 -8.08
C ILE A 69 -9.08 -1.80 -8.13
N LEU A 70 -8.29 -1.40 -7.13
CA LEU A 70 -7.61 -0.11 -7.13
C LEU A 70 -6.51 -0.14 -8.21
N ASN A 71 -6.62 0.69 -9.25
CA ASN A 71 -5.49 0.94 -10.14
C ASN A 71 -4.54 1.95 -9.48
N GLU A 72 -3.76 1.49 -8.49
CA GLU A 72 -2.74 2.28 -7.77
C GLU A 72 -1.76 2.96 -8.75
N ASN A 73 -1.60 2.38 -9.94
CA ASN A 73 -0.70 2.83 -10.98
C ASN A 73 -1.31 3.88 -11.93
N ALA A 74 -2.62 4.15 -11.88
CA ALA A 74 -3.23 5.10 -12.83
C ALA A 74 -2.67 6.52 -12.68
N PRO A 75 -2.53 7.09 -11.47
CA PRO A 75 -1.92 8.39 -11.30
C PRO A 75 -0.42 8.41 -11.62
N GLU A 76 0.32 7.34 -11.29
CA GLU A 76 1.75 7.21 -11.65
C GLU A 76 1.93 7.16 -13.17
N LYS A 77 1.14 6.34 -13.88
CA LYS A 77 1.12 6.28 -15.34
C LYS A 77 0.80 7.63 -15.95
N PHE A 78 -0.17 8.35 -15.39
CA PHE A 78 -0.51 9.70 -15.83
C PHE A 78 0.67 10.66 -15.67
N LEU A 79 1.31 10.69 -14.50
CA LEU A 79 2.48 11.54 -14.24
C LEU A 79 3.65 11.21 -15.17
N THR A 80 3.90 9.92 -15.43
CA THR A 80 4.89 9.48 -16.41
C THR A 80 4.54 9.98 -17.81
N SER A 81 3.29 9.84 -18.26
CA SER A 81 2.85 10.35 -19.56
C SER A 81 2.95 11.88 -19.68
N VAL A 82 2.69 12.61 -18.60
CA VAL A 82 2.89 14.08 -18.53
C VAL A 82 4.37 14.43 -18.65
N ALA A 83 5.25 13.70 -17.95
CA ALA A 83 6.69 13.92 -18.00
C ALA A 83 7.25 13.59 -19.40
N GLU A 84 6.81 12.51 -20.03
CA GLU A 84 7.15 12.12 -21.40
C GLU A 84 6.66 13.13 -22.43
N ALA A 85 5.50 13.76 -22.19
CA ALA A 85 4.98 14.85 -23.02
C ALA A 85 5.71 16.19 -22.82
N GLY A 86 6.73 16.26 -21.94
CA GLY A 86 7.50 17.47 -21.69
C GLY A 86 6.76 18.53 -20.87
N LEU A 87 5.71 18.15 -20.14
CA LEU A 87 4.81 19.05 -19.42
C LEU A 87 5.22 19.24 -17.94
N GLN A 88 6.51 19.33 -17.67
CA GLN A 88 7.05 19.29 -16.30
C GLN A 88 6.80 20.57 -15.48
N ASP A 89 6.52 21.70 -16.14
CA ASP A 89 6.28 23.00 -15.51
C ASP A 89 4.79 23.34 -15.35
N ILE A 90 3.90 22.36 -15.52
CA ILE A 90 2.46 22.58 -15.32
C ILE A 90 2.15 22.65 -13.83
N ASP A 91 1.46 23.72 -13.41
CA ASP A 91 0.98 23.85 -12.04
C ASP A 91 0.01 22.71 -11.65
N THR A 92 -0.09 22.41 -10.36
CA THR A 92 -0.90 21.29 -9.87
C THR A 92 -2.38 21.38 -10.25
N LEU A 93 -2.94 22.58 -10.38
CA LEU A 93 -4.35 22.77 -10.73
C LEU A 93 -4.61 22.41 -12.19
N ARG A 94 -3.70 22.81 -13.10
CA ARG A 94 -3.77 22.40 -14.51
C ARG A 94 -3.53 20.90 -14.69
N LEU A 95 -2.61 20.29 -13.94
CA LEU A 95 -2.44 18.84 -13.97
C LEU A 95 -3.70 18.10 -13.54
N LEU A 96 -4.42 18.63 -12.54
CA LEU A 96 -5.72 18.11 -12.10
C LEU A 96 -6.79 18.23 -13.18
N GLU A 97 -6.86 19.35 -13.90
CA GLU A 97 -7.79 19.55 -15.02
C GLU A 97 -7.49 18.61 -16.18
N ILE A 98 -6.21 18.43 -16.54
CA ILE A 98 -5.80 17.48 -17.57
C ILE A 98 -6.18 16.07 -17.11
N PHE A 99 -5.82 15.67 -15.89
CA PHE A 99 -6.19 14.36 -15.35
C PHE A 99 -7.69 14.11 -15.44
N ARG A 100 -8.53 15.08 -15.05
CA ARG A 100 -10.00 14.98 -15.18
C ARG A 100 -10.50 14.83 -16.61
N THR A 101 -9.80 15.43 -17.57
CA THR A 101 -10.21 15.39 -18.98
C THR A 101 -9.83 14.06 -19.63
N VAL A 102 -8.68 13.49 -19.25
CA VAL A 102 -8.16 12.25 -19.86
C VAL A 102 -8.55 10.99 -19.07
N SER A 103 -8.72 11.11 -17.76
CA SER A 103 -9.14 10.01 -16.89
C SER A 103 -10.65 9.86 -16.96
N THR A 104 -11.11 8.74 -17.51
CA THR A 104 -12.51 8.32 -17.48
C THR A 104 -12.95 7.82 -16.10
N ASP A 105 -12.03 7.84 -15.11
CA ASP A 105 -12.21 7.19 -13.82
C ASP A 105 -12.83 8.16 -12.77
N PRO A 106 -13.82 7.72 -11.97
CA PRO A 106 -14.50 8.52 -10.93
C PRO A 106 -13.66 8.90 -9.70
N TYR A 107 -12.41 9.33 -9.85
CA TYR A 107 -11.60 9.77 -8.73
C TYR A 107 -12.11 11.12 -8.19
N SER A 108 -12.27 11.21 -6.86
CA SER A 108 -12.58 12.51 -6.24
C SER A 108 -11.41 13.49 -6.44
N LEU A 109 -11.70 14.78 -6.62
CA LEU A 109 -10.68 15.83 -6.77
C LEU A 109 -9.67 15.80 -5.63
N GLU A 110 -10.15 15.62 -4.40
CA GLU A 110 -9.34 15.55 -3.19
C GLU A 110 -8.36 14.37 -3.22
N THR A 111 -8.79 13.23 -3.78
CA THR A 111 -7.96 12.02 -3.94
C THR A 111 -6.81 12.26 -4.92
N VAL A 112 -7.09 12.90 -6.06
CA VAL A 112 -6.08 13.18 -7.10
C VAL A 112 -5.10 14.25 -6.61
N GLU A 113 -5.61 15.31 -5.97
CA GLU A 113 -4.79 16.39 -5.42
C GLU A 113 -3.86 15.89 -4.31
N THR A 114 -4.36 15.00 -3.45
CA THR A 114 -3.55 14.34 -2.41
C THR A 114 -2.46 13.47 -3.04
N TYR A 115 -2.77 12.74 -4.12
CA TYR A 115 -1.80 11.89 -4.81
C TYR A 115 -0.71 12.71 -5.49
N LEU A 116 -1.08 13.71 -6.29
CA LEU A 116 -0.13 14.57 -7.01
C LEU A 116 0.80 15.30 -6.03
N ARG A 117 0.26 15.82 -4.92
CA ARG A 117 1.07 16.44 -3.86
C ARG A 117 1.98 15.45 -3.15
N ALA A 118 1.53 14.21 -2.93
CA ALA A 118 2.34 13.18 -2.28
C ALA A 118 3.51 12.73 -3.16
N GLU A 119 3.30 12.58 -4.47
CA GLU A 119 4.38 12.22 -5.39
C GLU A 119 5.37 13.35 -5.64
N LEU A 120 4.88 14.59 -5.76
CA LEU A 120 5.77 15.76 -5.85
C LEU A 120 6.65 15.91 -4.60
N ASP A 121 6.17 15.47 -3.43
CA ASP A 121 6.95 15.50 -2.19
C ASP A 121 7.97 14.35 -2.07
N GLN A 122 7.96 13.34 -2.95
CA GLN A 122 8.83 12.12 -3.05
C GLN A 122 9.11 11.32 -1.75
N LYS A 123 8.66 11.82 -0.59
CA LYS A 123 8.93 11.30 0.76
C LYS A 123 7.68 10.69 1.41
N LYS A 124 6.56 10.67 0.68
CA LYS A 124 5.25 10.25 1.21
C LYS A 124 4.78 9.01 0.47
N LEU A 125 4.51 7.94 1.21
CA LEU A 125 3.95 6.70 0.65
C LEU A 125 2.43 6.69 0.82
N ILE A 126 1.73 6.31 -0.24
CA ILE A 126 0.27 6.24 -0.29
C ILE A 126 -0.17 4.84 0.14
N ILE A 127 -1.14 4.77 1.07
CA ILE A 127 -1.68 3.51 1.55
C ILE A 127 -2.83 3.06 0.64
N GLY A 128 -2.65 1.92 -0.03
CA GLY A 128 -3.63 1.27 -0.89
C GLY A 128 -4.05 -0.12 -0.39
N LYS A 129 -4.85 -0.85 -1.18
CA LYS A 129 -5.41 -2.16 -0.80
C LYS A 129 -4.30 -3.19 -0.59
N ASN A 130 -3.30 -3.20 -1.46
CA ASN A 130 -2.16 -4.11 -1.35
C ASN A 130 -1.38 -3.88 -0.05
N PHE A 131 -1.18 -2.61 0.30
CA PHE A 131 -0.56 -2.25 1.57
C PHE A 131 -1.38 -2.72 2.78
N ILE A 132 -2.71 -2.51 2.76
CA ILE A 132 -3.61 -3.01 3.81
C ILE A 132 -3.51 -4.54 3.91
N SER A 133 -3.53 -5.26 2.80
CA SER A 133 -3.36 -6.71 2.78
C SER A 133 -2.03 -7.11 3.42
N GLY A 134 -0.92 -6.45 3.07
CA GLY A 134 0.38 -6.68 3.69
C GLY A 134 0.40 -6.50 5.20
N PHE A 135 -0.23 -5.43 5.67
CA PHE A 135 -0.38 -5.15 7.09
C PHE A 135 -1.18 -6.25 7.81
N LEU A 136 -2.27 -6.69 7.20
CA LEU A 136 -3.12 -7.74 7.75
C LEU A 136 -2.46 -9.13 7.70
N ILE A 137 -1.64 -9.43 6.68
CA ILE A 137 -0.82 -10.65 6.60
C ILE A 137 0.18 -10.71 7.78
N CYS A 138 0.83 -9.57 8.09
CA CYS A 138 1.73 -9.46 9.24
C CYS A 138 1.02 -9.86 10.54
N LEU A 139 -0.17 -9.30 10.78
CA LEU A 139 -0.96 -9.60 11.98
C LEU A 139 -1.50 -11.03 11.99
N HIS A 140 -1.99 -11.52 10.86
CA HIS A 140 -2.49 -12.90 10.73
C HIS A 140 -1.40 -13.92 11.06
N ARG A 141 -0.16 -13.72 10.56
CA ARG A 141 0.99 -14.60 10.86
C ARG A 141 1.33 -14.61 12.35
N GLN A 142 1.07 -13.52 13.05
CA GLN A 142 1.25 -13.40 14.49
C GLN A 142 0.04 -13.91 15.29
N ASN A 143 -0.92 -14.57 14.62
CA ASN A 143 -2.14 -15.14 15.18
C ASN A 143 -3.09 -14.11 15.84
N TYR A 144 -3.07 -12.86 15.37
CA TYR A 144 -4.07 -11.89 15.79
C TYR A 144 -5.45 -12.27 15.25
N LYS A 145 -6.49 -12.01 16.05
CA LYS A 145 -7.88 -12.16 15.60
C LYS A 145 -8.22 -11.04 14.62
N ILE A 146 -9.28 -11.28 13.84
CA ILE A 146 -9.77 -10.34 12.82
C ILE A 146 -10.12 -9.00 13.46
N GLU A 147 -10.84 -9.04 14.57
CA GLU A 147 -11.31 -7.85 15.30
C GLU A 147 -10.12 -7.04 15.84
N ASP A 148 -9.15 -7.71 16.46
CA ASP A 148 -7.93 -7.05 16.97
C ASP A 148 -7.11 -6.44 15.83
N SER A 149 -7.08 -7.10 14.67
CA SER A 149 -6.36 -6.63 13.50
C SER A 149 -7.01 -5.43 12.83
N TYR A 150 -8.35 -5.42 12.80
CA TYR A 150 -9.12 -4.27 12.37
C TYR A 150 -8.81 -3.04 13.22
N GLU A 151 -8.89 -3.17 14.55
CA GLU A 151 -8.61 -2.07 15.47
C GLU A 151 -7.15 -1.61 15.38
N LYS A 152 -6.19 -2.53 15.28
CA LYS A 152 -4.77 -2.18 15.09
C LYS A 152 -4.51 -1.47 13.78
N LEU A 153 -5.09 -1.94 12.67
CA LEU A 153 -4.96 -1.27 11.37
C LEU A 153 -5.51 0.15 11.47
N LYS A 154 -6.72 0.31 12.01
CA LYS A 154 -7.36 1.62 12.18
C LYS A 154 -6.53 2.55 13.05
N ALA A 155 -6.05 2.09 14.21
CA ALA A 155 -5.25 2.90 15.12
C ALA A 155 -3.88 3.31 14.51
N THR A 156 -3.27 2.41 13.75
CA THR A 156 -1.94 2.61 13.15
C THR A 156 -2.00 3.50 11.93
N THR A 157 -2.95 3.25 11.05
CA THR A 157 -3.03 3.92 9.75
C THR A 157 -3.98 5.11 9.77
N GLY A 158 -5.01 5.12 10.61
CA GLY A 158 -6.11 6.08 10.54
C GLY A 158 -7.11 5.81 9.42
N ILE A 159 -7.02 4.64 8.77
CA ILE A 159 -7.90 4.24 7.66
C ILE A 159 -9.20 3.67 8.22
N GLU A 160 -10.31 4.08 7.61
CA GLU A 160 -11.62 3.49 7.85
C GLU A 160 -11.99 2.57 6.68
N ILE A 161 -11.76 1.27 6.88
CA ILE A 161 -12.32 0.22 6.02
C ILE A 161 -13.47 -0.48 6.74
N GLU A 162 -14.30 -1.21 6.01
CA GLU A 162 -15.32 -2.05 6.62
C GLU A 162 -14.69 -3.32 7.20
N ILE A 163 -15.15 -3.75 8.38
CA ILE A 163 -14.71 -5.02 8.96
C ILE A 163 -14.98 -6.22 8.04
N GLY A 164 -16.00 -6.12 7.19
CA GLY A 164 -16.30 -7.12 6.15
C GLY A 164 -15.16 -7.28 5.13
N GLU A 165 -14.43 -6.21 4.81
CA GLU A 165 -13.27 -6.26 3.93
C GLU A 165 -12.07 -6.93 4.62
N VAL A 166 -11.84 -6.64 5.91
CA VAL A 166 -10.80 -7.35 6.69
C VAL A 166 -11.07 -8.85 6.72
N LYS A 167 -12.33 -9.25 6.94
CA LYS A 167 -12.76 -10.66 6.92
C LYS A 167 -12.48 -11.31 5.56
N LYS A 168 -12.74 -10.62 4.45
CA LYS A 168 -12.44 -11.11 3.10
C LYS A 168 -10.94 -11.33 2.94
N ILE A 169 -10.11 -10.34 3.29
CA ILE A 169 -8.65 -10.45 3.20
C ILE A 169 -8.15 -11.63 4.05
N TYR A 170 -8.61 -11.77 5.29
CA TYR A 170 -8.27 -12.91 6.15
C TYR A 170 -8.68 -14.26 5.55
N ALA A 171 -9.85 -14.34 4.92
CA ALA A 171 -10.30 -15.56 4.26
C ALA A 171 -9.43 -15.92 3.04
N GLU A 172 -8.97 -14.94 2.27
CA GLU A 172 -8.02 -15.18 1.18
C GLU A 172 -6.64 -15.61 1.72
N ILE A 173 -6.15 -14.98 2.79
CA ILE A 173 -4.92 -15.39 3.50
C ILE A 173 -5.01 -16.84 3.98
N ALA A 174 -6.12 -17.23 4.61
CA ALA A 174 -6.33 -18.57 5.13
C ALA A 174 -6.43 -19.66 4.05
N LYS A 175 -6.83 -19.30 2.82
CA LYS A 175 -6.84 -20.23 1.67
C LYS A 175 -5.45 -20.57 1.14
N GLY A 176 -4.41 -19.90 1.65
CA GLY A 176 -3.06 -20.06 1.16
C GLY A 176 -2.79 -19.27 -0.12
N ASP A 177 -3.70 -18.38 -0.54
CA ASP A 177 -3.44 -17.46 -1.65
C ASP A 177 -2.21 -16.57 -1.38
N TYR A 178 -1.77 -16.52 -0.12
CA TYR A 178 -0.67 -15.69 0.36
C TYR A 178 0.49 -16.44 1.06
N TYR A 179 0.50 -17.78 1.09
CA TYR A 179 1.56 -18.54 1.76
C TYR A 179 2.21 -19.53 0.80
N ASP A 180 3.54 -19.54 0.78
CA ASP A 180 4.27 -20.71 0.32
C ASP A 180 3.92 -21.90 1.22
N GLY A 181 3.53 -23.00 0.58
CA GLY A 181 3.05 -24.22 1.24
C GLY A 181 3.86 -24.55 2.49
N MET A 182 3.13 -24.80 3.58
CA MET A 182 3.66 -25.42 4.79
C MET A 182 4.44 -26.69 4.46
#